data_AF-A0A5M8PH78-F1
#
_entry.id   AF-A0A5M8PH78-F1
#
_cell.length_a   1.000
_cell.length_b   1.000
_cell.length_c   1.000
_cell.angle_alpha   90.00
_cell.angle_beta   90.00
_cell.angle_gamma   90.00
#
_symmetry.space_group_name_H-M   'P 1'
#
loop_
_entity.id
_entity.type
_entity.pdbx_description
1 polymer ?
#
loop_
_entity_poly.entity_id
_entity_poly.type
_entity_poly.pdbx_seq_one_letter_code
_entity_poly.pdbx_strand_id
1 'polypeptide(L)'
;MAVFACIWNVIGIDLGWLFLTMGLLIGGAVFPAAFAITWRGQTKAGAISGAVTGLMAGIVAWLATAHTYYGAITVATTGMEYPTLAGNLAAIMTGLIVSVVVSLARPAPFDWDVTRAINATSAASPTSPDSASASDDPNHNKDLPTVVDEEKELREDADALEEPAKLRSAFKLACVASFVLTFIMDFLIPIPMFLSHYIFSQGFFVAWVVVSFMWVFASAAVTTALPLWETKGFFREFLMEVGVDVRGGRKKRGSL
;
A
#
# COMPACT_ATOMS: atom_id res chain seq x y z
N MET A 1 -2.38 -16.34 2.00
CA MET A 1 -0.97 -16.38 1.56
C MET A 1 -0.28 -17.71 1.87
N ALA A 2 -0.32 -18.24 3.10
CA ALA A 2 0.34 -19.52 3.45
C ALA A 2 -0.11 -20.72 2.59
N VAL A 3 -1.41 -20.86 2.31
CA VAL A 3 -1.93 -21.94 1.44
C VAL A 3 -1.36 -21.84 0.02
N PHE A 4 -1.30 -20.63 -0.55
CA PHE A 4 -0.71 -20.40 -1.87
C PHE A 4 0.79 -20.70 -1.86
N ALA A 5 1.52 -20.29 -0.82
CA ALA A 5 2.94 -20.59 -0.66
C ALA A 5 3.21 -22.11 -0.69
N CYS A 6 2.38 -22.92 -0.02
CA CYS A 6 2.48 -24.38 -0.08
C CYS A 6 2.24 -24.92 -1.49
N ILE A 7 1.25 -24.38 -2.22
CA ILE A 7 0.96 -24.77 -3.61
C ILE A 7 2.16 -24.47 -4.52
N TRP A 8 2.72 -23.26 -4.46
CA TRP A 8 3.89 -22.88 -5.26
C TRP A 8 5.11 -23.74 -4.95
N ASN A 9 5.32 -24.07 -3.67
CA ASN A 9 6.41 -24.94 -3.25
C ASN A 9 6.29 -26.35 -3.85
N VAL A 10 5.08 -26.91 -3.89
CA VAL A 10 4.81 -28.22 -4.54
C VAL A 10 5.05 -28.15 -6.05
N ILE A 11 4.81 -27.00 -6.68
CA ILE A 11 5.06 -26.75 -8.11
C ILE A 11 6.57 -26.54 -8.40
N GLY A 12 7.41 -26.48 -7.37
CA GLY A 12 8.85 -26.28 -7.49
C GLY A 12 9.29 -24.82 -7.57
N ILE A 13 8.44 -23.90 -7.10
CA ILE A 13 8.75 -22.46 -7.02
C ILE A 13 8.85 -22.08 -5.54
N ASP A 14 10.03 -21.61 -5.14
CA ASP A 14 10.27 -21.16 -3.77
C ASP A 14 9.79 -19.71 -3.56
N LEU A 15 9.57 -19.36 -2.29
CA LEU A 15 9.12 -18.02 -1.91
C LEU A 15 10.15 -16.93 -2.23
N GLY A 16 11.44 -17.27 -2.20
CA GLY A 16 12.52 -16.35 -2.55
C GLY A 16 12.43 -15.96 -4.02
N TRP A 17 12.33 -16.94 -4.92
CA TRP A 17 12.10 -16.70 -6.34
C TRP A 17 10.87 -15.83 -6.59
N LEU A 18 9.76 -16.12 -5.91
CA LEU A 18 8.51 -15.38 -6.06
C LEU A 18 8.64 -13.92 -5.62
N PHE A 19 9.25 -13.66 -4.46
CA PHE A 19 9.45 -12.29 -3.98
C PHE A 19 10.39 -11.48 -4.87
N LEU A 20 11.48 -12.09 -5.35
CA LEU A 20 12.42 -11.43 -6.25
C LEU A 20 11.80 -11.14 -7.63
N THR A 21 10.99 -12.06 -8.14
CA THR A 21 10.30 -11.92 -9.44
C THR A 21 9.12 -10.93 -9.34
N MET A 22 8.42 -10.87 -8.21
CA MET A 22 7.37 -9.89 -8.01
C MET A 22 7.94 -8.47 -8.15
N GLY A 23 9.10 -8.21 -7.55
CA GLY A 23 9.76 -6.90 -7.61
C GLY A 23 9.97 -6.39 -9.04
N LEU A 24 10.43 -7.23 -9.97
CA LEU A 24 10.68 -6.78 -11.34
C LEU A 24 9.38 -6.61 -12.13
N LEU A 25 8.35 -7.40 -11.83
CA LEU A 25 7.05 -7.34 -12.51
C LEU A 25 6.25 -6.10 -12.11
N ILE A 26 6.41 -5.59 -10.89
CA ILE A 26 5.69 -4.39 -10.42
C ILE A 26 6.59 -3.16 -10.33
N GLY A 27 7.91 -3.34 -10.31
CA GLY A 27 8.91 -2.31 -10.03
C GLY A 27 8.82 -1.11 -10.97
N GLY A 28 8.45 -1.35 -12.24
CA GLY A 28 8.26 -0.29 -13.23
C GLY A 28 7.18 0.73 -12.86
N ALA A 29 6.18 0.34 -12.06
CA ALA A 29 5.07 1.20 -11.66
C ALA A 29 5.32 1.97 -10.35
N VAL A 30 6.40 1.67 -9.62
CA VAL A 30 6.68 2.26 -8.29
C VAL A 30 6.74 3.78 -8.35
N PHE A 31 7.58 4.33 -9.22
CA PHE A 31 7.70 5.78 -9.39
C PHE A 31 6.49 6.43 -10.05
N PRO A 32 5.90 5.86 -11.13
CA PRO A 32 4.62 6.32 -11.65
C PRO A 32 3.53 6.47 -10.59
N ALA A 33 3.39 5.50 -9.68
CA ALA A 33 2.41 5.54 -8.60
C ALA A 33 2.77 6.60 -7.55
N ALA A 34 4.03 6.68 -7.12
CA ALA A 34 4.47 7.71 -6.18
C ALA A 34 4.25 9.13 -6.72
N PHE A 35 4.56 9.37 -8.00
CA PHE A 35 4.36 10.66 -8.64
C PHE A 35 2.88 10.99 -8.86
N ALA A 36 2.02 10.00 -9.05
CA ALA A 36 0.58 10.23 -9.15
C ALA A 36 -0.02 10.80 -7.85
N ILE A 37 0.69 10.74 -6.72
CA ILE A 37 0.25 11.30 -5.43
C ILE A 37 1.08 12.54 -5.05
N THR A 38 2.37 12.55 -5.37
CA THR A 38 3.32 13.56 -4.86
C THR A 38 3.69 14.64 -5.87
N TRP A 39 3.52 14.40 -7.19
CA TRP A 39 4.00 15.30 -8.23
C TRP A 39 2.88 15.86 -9.09
N ARG A 40 2.66 17.17 -8.99
CA ARG A 40 1.67 17.93 -9.79
C ARG A 40 1.85 17.80 -11.30
N GLY A 41 3.07 17.58 -11.76
CA GLY A 41 3.41 17.56 -13.19
C GLY A 41 3.23 16.19 -13.85
N GLN A 42 2.86 15.16 -13.10
CA GLN A 42 2.74 13.81 -13.63
C GLN A 42 1.57 13.72 -14.61
N THR A 43 1.87 13.28 -15.83
CA THR A 43 0.87 13.13 -16.88
C THR A 43 0.33 11.71 -16.92
N LYS A 44 -0.91 11.53 -17.39
CA LYS A 44 -1.47 10.19 -17.66
C LYS A 44 -0.58 9.38 -18.61
N ALA A 45 -0.05 10.04 -19.64
CA ALA A 45 0.85 9.40 -20.59
C ALA A 45 2.14 8.92 -19.91
N GLY A 46 2.79 9.77 -19.12
CA GLY A 46 4.03 9.44 -18.40
C GLY A 46 3.83 8.33 -17.36
N ALA A 47 2.72 8.34 -16.64
CA ALA A 47 2.40 7.28 -15.68
C ALA A 47 2.25 5.91 -16.37
N ILE A 48 1.49 5.84 -17.47
CA ILE A 48 1.25 4.59 -18.21
C ILE A 48 2.53 4.16 -18.94
N SER A 49 3.18 5.07 -19.66
CA SER A 49 4.39 4.74 -20.43
C SER A 49 5.50 4.29 -19.50
N GLY A 50 5.74 4.99 -18.39
CA GLY A 50 6.74 4.62 -17.39
C GLY A 50 6.52 3.21 -16.84
N ALA A 51 5.29 2.90 -16.41
CA ALA A 51 4.97 1.59 -15.88
C ALA A 51 5.20 0.46 -16.91
N VAL A 52 4.72 0.64 -18.14
CA VAL A 52 4.82 -0.38 -19.20
C VAL A 52 6.27 -0.53 -19.68
N THR A 53 6.98 0.56 -19.96
CA THR A 53 8.37 0.47 -20.42
C THR A 53 9.30 -0.06 -19.33
N GLY A 54 9.02 0.28 -18.06
CA GLY A 54 9.72 -0.29 -16.91
C GLY A 54 9.57 -1.81 -16.88
N LEU A 55 8.34 -2.32 -16.92
CA LEU A 55 8.08 -3.76 -16.95
C LEU A 55 8.80 -4.46 -18.10
N MET A 56 8.71 -3.90 -19.32
CA MET A 56 9.37 -4.49 -20.50
C MET A 56 10.89 -4.52 -20.34
N ALA A 57 11.50 -3.42 -19.89
CA ALA A 57 12.94 -3.36 -19.63
C ALA A 57 13.37 -4.35 -18.54
N GLY A 58 12.57 -4.50 -17.48
CA GLY A 58 12.79 -5.47 -16.41
C GLY A 58 12.79 -6.91 -16.90
N ILE A 59 11.77 -7.31 -17.68
CA ILE A 59 11.67 -8.67 -18.25
C ILE A 59 12.85 -8.94 -19.20
N VAL A 60 13.18 -7.98 -20.07
CA VAL A 60 14.30 -8.12 -21.02
C VAL A 60 15.61 -8.28 -20.28
N ALA A 61 15.92 -7.40 -19.31
CA ALA A 61 17.16 -7.48 -18.53
C ALA A 61 17.25 -8.77 -17.71
N TRP A 62 16.14 -9.20 -17.12
CA TRP A 62 16.05 -10.44 -16.34
C TRP A 62 16.36 -11.67 -17.18
N LEU A 63 15.63 -11.85 -18.30
CA LEU A 63 15.78 -13.03 -19.15
C LEU A 63 17.11 -13.01 -19.92
N ALA A 64 17.56 -11.83 -20.38
CA ALA A 64 18.86 -11.69 -21.03
C ALA A 64 19.99 -12.09 -20.08
N THR A 65 19.99 -11.58 -18.84
CA THR A 65 21.03 -11.88 -17.85
C THR A 65 20.99 -13.37 -17.46
N ALA A 66 19.80 -13.97 -17.31
CA ALA A 66 19.66 -15.39 -17.05
C ALA A 66 20.30 -16.24 -18.17
N HIS A 67 20.04 -15.89 -19.43
CA HIS A 67 20.59 -16.60 -20.58
C HIS A 67 22.10 -16.37 -20.75
N THR A 68 22.60 -15.14 -20.58
CA THR A 68 24.02 -14.83 -20.82
C THR A 68 24.94 -15.38 -19.75
N TYR A 69 24.54 -15.38 -18.48
CA TYR A 69 25.38 -15.85 -17.38
C TYR A 69 25.25 -17.35 -17.12
N TYR A 70 24.07 -17.94 -17.36
CA TYR A 70 23.79 -19.33 -16.98
C TYR A 70 23.43 -20.24 -18.16
N GLY A 71 23.36 -19.73 -19.38
CA GLY A 71 23.20 -20.51 -20.61
C GLY A 71 21.82 -21.14 -20.82
N ALA A 72 20.87 -20.98 -19.89
CA ALA A 72 19.51 -21.50 -19.99
C ALA A 72 18.52 -20.60 -19.24
N ILE A 73 17.26 -20.60 -19.68
CA ILE A 73 16.16 -19.91 -19.00
C ILE A 73 15.32 -20.97 -18.27
N THR A 74 15.53 -21.10 -16.96
CA THR A 74 14.80 -22.03 -16.08
C THR A 74 14.46 -21.32 -14.77
N VAL A 75 13.59 -21.90 -13.94
CA VAL A 75 13.27 -21.37 -12.60
C VAL A 75 14.55 -21.19 -11.76
N ALA A 76 15.48 -22.13 -11.87
CA ALA A 76 16.76 -22.05 -11.17
C ALA A 76 17.62 -20.88 -11.66
N THR A 77 17.80 -20.70 -12.98
CA THR A 77 18.66 -19.62 -13.48
C THR A 77 18.03 -18.25 -13.31
N THR A 78 16.71 -18.15 -13.43
CA THR A 78 15.96 -16.90 -13.25
C THR A 78 15.85 -16.48 -11.79
N GLY A 79 15.98 -17.41 -10.84
CA GLY A 79 16.02 -17.14 -9.40
C GLY A 79 17.37 -16.70 -8.86
N MET A 80 18.42 -16.70 -9.68
CA MET A 80 19.75 -16.30 -9.25
C MET A 80 19.81 -14.79 -8.95
N GLU A 81 20.79 -14.39 -8.15
CA GLU A 81 20.96 -13.00 -7.70
C GLU A 81 21.21 -12.04 -8.86
N TYR A 82 22.06 -12.40 -9.83
CA TYR A 82 22.39 -11.48 -10.94
C TYR A 82 21.20 -11.18 -11.86
N PRO A 83 20.43 -12.17 -12.35
CA PRO A 83 19.28 -11.89 -13.20
C PRO A 83 18.20 -11.11 -12.45
N THR A 84 17.90 -11.50 -11.21
CA THR A 84 16.88 -10.82 -10.40
C THR A 84 17.29 -9.38 -10.11
N LEU A 85 18.55 -9.13 -9.76
CA LEU A 85 19.08 -7.77 -9.57
C LEU A 85 18.96 -6.93 -10.85
N ALA A 86 19.41 -7.46 -11.99
CA ALA A 86 19.36 -6.77 -13.27
C ALA A 86 17.92 -6.42 -13.67
N GLY A 87 16.99 -7.37 -13.54
CA GLY A 87 15.57 -7.17 -13.85
C GLY A 87 14.92 -6.13 -12.94
N ASN A 88 15.11 -6.24 -11.63
CA ASN A 88 14.55 -5.31 -10.65
C ASN A 88 15.05 -3.87 -10.88
N LEU A 89 16.37 -3.71 -11.06
CA LEU A 89 16.96 -2.39 -11.27
C LEU A 89 16.52 -1.79 -12.62
N ALA A 90 16.52 -2.58 -13.69
CA ALA A 90 16.07 -2.12 -15.00
C ALA A 90 14.59 -1.71 -14.98
N ALA A 91 13.74 -2.45 -14.28
CA ALA A 91 12.32 -2.13 -14.15
C ALA A 91 12.11 -0.78 -13.47
N ILE A 92 12.68 -0.62 -12.28
CA ILE A 92 12.52 0.58 -11.44
C ILE A 92 13.11 1.80 -12.14
N MET A 93 14.34 1.71 -12.63
CA MET A 93 15.05 2.85 -13.22
C MET A 93 14.45 3.29 -14.56
N THR A 94 14.07 2.34 -15.42
CA THR A 94 13.43 2.69 -16.70
C THR A 94 12.05 3.29 -16.46
N GLY A 95 11.29 2.74 -15.51
CA GLY A 95 9.99 3.30 -15.13
C GLY A 95 10.10 4.73 -14.60
N LEU A 96 11.10 5.00 -13.75
CA LEU A 96 11.43 6.35 -13.28
C LEU A 96 11.75 7.29 -14.44
N ILE A 97 12.74 6.94 -15.26
CA ILE A 97 13.26 7.81 -16.33
C ILE A 97 12.16 8.14 -17.33
N VAL A 98 11.44 7.14 -17.83
CA VAL A 98 10.39 7.35 -18.84
C VAL A 98 9.23 8.16 -18.27
N SER A 99 8.82 7.87 -17.02
CA SER A 99 7.77 8.62 -16.33
C SER A 99 8.12 10.11 -16.22
N VAL A 100 9.34 10.43 -15.78
CA VAL A 100 9.82 11.82 -15.66
C VAL A 100 9.91 12.48 -17.04
N VAL A 101 10.57 11.84 -18.00
CA VAL A 101 10.83 12.43 -19.33
C VAL A 101 9.52 12.72 -20.07
N VAL A 102 8.58 11.78 -20.10
CA VAL A 102 7.29 11.96 -20.79
C VAL A 102 6.44 13.03 -20.10
N SER A 103 6.43 13.06 -18.77
CA SER A 103 5.69 14.07 -18.02
C SER A 103 6.30 15.47 -18.13
N LEU A 104 7.63 15.59 -18.22
CA LEU A 104 8.30 16.87 -18.50
C LEU A 104 8.14 17.34 -19.95
N ALA A 105 8.02 16.42 -20.90
CA ALA A 105 7.81 16.76 -22.32
C ALA A 105 6.41 17.30 -22.60
N ARG A 106 5.40 16.90 -21.82
CA ARG A 106 3.98 17.28 -21.98
C ARG A 106 3.34 17.67 -20.65
N PRO A 107 3.85 18.69 -19.94
CA PRO A 107 3.40 18.99 -18.59
C PRO A 107 1.89 19.28 -18.57
N ALA A 108 1.17 18.54 -17.74
CA ALA A 108 -0.26 18.74 -17.48
C ALA A 108 -0.41 18.95 -15.96
N PRO A 109 -0.31 20.19 -15.46
CA PRO A 109 -0.36 20.44 -14.02
C PRO A 109 -1.73 20.05 -13.48
N PHE A 110 -1.74 19.09 -12.55
CA PHE A 110 -2.96 18.65 -11.88
C PHE A 110 -3.35 19.63 -10.75
N ASP A 111 -4.64 19.91 -10.68
CA ASP A 111 -5.22 20.73 -9.63
C ASP A 111 -5.67 19.87 -8.45
N TRP A 112 -4.90 19.91 -7.36
CA TRP A 112 -5.17 19.16 -6.13
C TRP A 112 -6.37 19.72 -5.36
N ASP A 113 -6.84 20.92 -5.68
CA ASP A 113 -8.00 21.52 -5.01
C ASP A 113 -9.27 20.73 -5.32
N VAL A 114 -9.36 20.13 -6.52
CA VAL A 114 -10.46 19.21 -6.88
C VAL A 114 -10.46 17.98 -5.96
N THR A 115 -9.30 17.35 -5.72
CA THR A 115 -9.22 16.18 -4.81
C THR A 115 -9.52 16.55 -3.37
N ARG A 116 -9.07 17.73 -2.92
CA ARG A 116 -9.35 18.24 -1.57
C ARG A 116 -10.84 18.58 -1.41
N ALA A 117 -11.47 19.11 -2.45
CA ALA A 117 -12.88 19.48 -2.46
C ALA A 117 -13.81 18.25 -2.42
N ILE A 118 -13.39 17.08 -2.91
CA ILE A 118 -14.16 15.84 -2.78
C ILE A 118 -14.37 15.51 -1.28
N ASN A 119 -13.32 15.61 -0.46
CA ASN A 119 -13.42 15.37 0.98
C ASN A 119 -14.17 16.52 1.69
N ALA A 120 -13.99 17.76 1.25
CA ALA A 120 -14.63 18.93 1.86
C ALA A 120 -16.13 19.06 1.55
N THR A 121 -16.61 18.63 0.38
CA THR A 121 -18.03 18.69 0.03
C THR A 121 -18.84 17.65 0.82
N SER A 122 -18.23 16.51 1.14
CA SER A 122 -18.80 15.53 2.08
C SER A 122 -18.85 16.06 3.52
N ALA A 123 -17.89 16.90 3.93
CA ALA A 123 -17.92 17.62 5.20
C ALA A 123 -18.89 18.82 5.21
N ALA A 124 -19.15 19.42 4.05
CA ALA A 124 -20.00 20.59 3.87
C ALA A 124 -21.45 20.22 3.49
N SER A 125 -22.05 19.31 4.24
CA SER A 125 -23.50 19.33 4.47
C SER A 125 -23.82 20.11 5.76
N PRO A 126 -23.61 21.44 5.86
CA PRO A 126 -24.25 22.20 6.91
C PRO A 126 -25.71 22.38 6.48
N THR A 127 -26.62 21.72 7.18
CA THR A 127 -27.99 22.20 7.30
C THR A 127 -27.92 23.69 7.62
N SER A 128 -28.33 24.53 6.67
CA SER A 128 -28.49 25.96 6.88
C SER A 128 -29.55 26.18 7.97
N PRO A 129 -29.32 27.03 8.99
CA PRO A 129 -30.34 27.36 9.96
C PRO A 129 -31.25 28.40 9.32
N ASP A 130 -32.33 27.95 8.67
CA ASP A 130 -33.61 28.65 8.53
C ASP A 130 -34.40 28.04 7.38
N SER A 131 -35.20 27.03 7.70
CA SER A 131 -36.54 26.84 7.15
C SER A 131 -37.21 25.72 7.93
N ALA A 132 -38.13 26.11 8.81
CA ALA A 132 -39.10 25.21 9.39
C ALA A 132 -39.97 24.62 8.28
N SER A 133 -39.65 23.41 7.85
CA SER A 133 -40.59 22.51 7.20
C SER A 133 -40.15 21.08 7.46
N ALA A 134 -40.95 20.39 8.26
CA ALA A 134 -40.88 18.96 8.44
C ALA A 134 -40.92 18.27 7.07
N SER A 135 -39.80 17.69 6.67
CA SER A 135 -39.73 16.69 5.61
C SER A 135 -38.75 15.62 6.07
N ASP A 136 -39.31 14.45 6.36
CA ASP A 136 -38.62 13.20 6.60
C ASP A 136 -37.51 12.99 5.56
N ASP A 137 -36.25 13.03 6.00
CA ASP A 137 -35.09 12.60 5.24
C ASP A 137 -35.06 11.05 5.29
N PRO A 138 -35.31 10.33 4.18
CA PRO A 138 -35.55 8.89 4.19
C PRO A 138 -34.25 8.07 4.18
N ASN A 139 -33.16 8.59 4.75
CA ASN A 139 -31.87 7.93 4.73
C ASN A 139 -31.69 7.07 5.98
N HIS A 140 -32.15 5.82 5.91
CA HIS A 140 -32.15 4.82 7.00
C HIS A 140 -30.76 4.34 7.45
N ASN A 141 -29.69 4.94 6.93
CA ASN A 141 -28.31 4.48 7.07
C ASN A 141 -27.41 5.42 7.89
N LYS A 142 -27.95 6.50 8.46
CA LYS A 142 -27.17 7.48 9.25
C LYS A 142 -26.53 6.89 10.52
N ASP A 143 -27.14 5.85 11.08
CA ASP A 143 -26.67 5.19 12.30
C ASP A 143 -25.75 3.98 12.04
N LEU A 144 -25.40 3.70 10.77
CA LEU A 144 -24.47 2.61 10.46
C LEU A 144 -23.06 2.98 10.95
N PRO A 145 -22.34 2.09 11.67
CA PRO A 145 -21.01 2.37 12.19
C PRO A 145 -20.01 2.81 11.11
N THR A 146 -20.15 2.29 9.88
CA THR A 146 -19.31 2.69 8.74
C THR A 146 -19.49 4.16 8.35
N VAL A 147 -20.70 4.71 8.47
CA VAL A 147 -20.99 6.13 8.18
C VAL A 147 -20.53 7.00 9.35
N VAL A 148 -20.69 6.52 10.59
CA VAL A 148 -20.24 7.22 11.80
C VAL A 148 -18.71 7.25 11.92
N ASP A 149 -18.03 6.15 11.55
CA ASP A 149 -16.57 6.07 11.49
C ASP A 149 -16.01 6.93 10.34
N GLU A 150 -16.66 6.91 9.16
CA GLU A 150 -16.34 7.85 8.06
C GLU A 150 -16.53 9.31 8.51
N GLU A 151 -17.64 9.65 9.17
CA GLU A 151 -17.89 11.00 9.70
C GLU A 151 -16.89 11.40 10.80
N LYS A 152 -16.44 10.45 11.62
CA LYS A 152 -15.42 10.68 12.65
C LYS A 152 -14.03 10.88 12.03
N GLU A 153 -13.63 10.05 11.08
CA GLU A 153 -12.40 10.23 10.31
C GLU A 153 -12.41 11.57 9.55
N LEU A 154 -13.55 11.93 8.94
CA LEU A 154 -13.75 13.22 8.26
C LEU A 154 -13.65 14.42 9.22
N ARG A 155 -14.15 14.28 10.46
CA ARG A 155 -13.99 15.29 11.51
C ARG A 155 -12.55 15.39 12.01
N GLU A 156 -11.89 14.26 12.21
CA GLU A 156 -10.47 14.23 12.60
C GLU A 156 -9.58 14.84 11.50
N ASP A 157 -9.90 14.59 10.22
CA ASP A 157 -9.25 15.22 9.07
C ASP A 157 -9.55 16.72 8.98
N ALA A 158 -10.78 17.15 9.25
CA ALA A 158 -11.17 18.57 9.29
C ALA A 158 -10.46 19.31 10.44
N ASP A 159 -10.44 18.74 11.64
CA ASP A 159 -9.73 19.26 12.81
C ASP A 159 -8.21 19.29 12.57
N ALA A 160 -7.67 18.28 11.87
CA ALA A 160 -6.29 18.28 11.47
C ALA A 160 -5.98 19.41 10.46
N LEU A 161 -6.89 19.69 9.52
CA LEU A 161 -6.78 20.82 8.58
C LEU A 161 -6.81 22.20 9.29
N GLU A 162 -7.52 22.33 10.41
CA GLU A 162 -7.52 23.54 11.25
C GLU A 162 -6.20 23.74 12.03
N GLU A 163 -5.43 22.67 12.30
CA GLU A 163 -4.12 22.71 12.95
C GLU A 163 -2.94 22.41 11.99
N PRO A 164 -2.59 23.30 11.04
CA PRO A 164 -1.54 23.06 10.05
C PRO A 164 -0.15 22.80 10.67
N ALA A 165 0.07 23.23 11.92
CA ALA A 165 1.32 23.01 12.65
C ALA A 165 1.50 21.55 13.11
N LYS A 166 0.43 20.89 13.58
CA LYS A 166 0.46 19.51 14.06
C LYS A 166 0.62 18.53 12.89
N LEU A 167 -0.10 18.79 11.79
CA LEU A 167 0.07 18.09 10.51
C LEU A 167 1.51 18.16 9.99
N ARG A 168 2.11 19.36 9.97
CA ARG A 168 3.49 19.54 9.51
C ARG A 168 4.51 18.84 10.42
N SER A 169 4.27 18.82 11.73
CA SER A 169 5.14 18.13 12.68
C SER A 169 5.05 16.60 12.51
N ALA A 170 3.85 16.06 12.43
CA ALA A 170 3.60 14.63 12.18
C ALA A 170 4.19 14.20 10.84
N PHE A 171 4.00 14.99 9.77
CA PHE A 171 4.59 14.74 8.46
C PHE A 171 6.12 14.77 8.49
N LYS A 172 6.72 15.75 9.17
CA LYS A 172 8.18 15.80 9.36
C LYS A 172 8.68 14.59 10.13
N LEU A 173 8.03 14.22 11.22
CA LEU A 173 8.39 13.05 12.02
C LEU A 173 8.27 11.77 11.17
N ALA A 174 7.19 11.61 10.41
CA ALA A 174 7.01 10.47 9.50
C ALA A 174 8.08 10.42 8.41
N CYS A 175 8.39 11.55 7.77
CA CYS A 175 9.48 11.63 6.79
C CYS A 175 10.83 11.28 7.42
N VAL A 176 11.19 11.91 8.54
CA VAL A 176 12.45 11.66 9.24
C VAL A 176 12.55 10.20 9.67
N ALA A 177 11.51 9.66 10.31
CA ALA A 177 11.46 8.26 10.73
C ALA A 177 11.60 7.31 9.54
N SER A 178 10.91 7.57 8.43
CA SER A 178 10.99 6.74 7.22
C SER A 178 12.40 6.76 6.63
N PHE A 179 12.99 7.95 6.42
CA PHE A 179 14.33 8.06 5.87
C PHE A 179 15.41 7.48 6.78
N VAL A 180 15.35 7.76 8.08
CA VAL A 180 16.35 7.28 9.05
C VAL A 180 16.27 5.76 9.19
N LEU A 181 15.08 5.18 9.32
CA LEU A 181 14.93 3.75 9.46
C LEU A 181 15.41 3.00 8.19
N THR A 182 14.99 3.45 7.01
CA THR A 182 15.46 2.89 5.73
C THR A 182 16.98 3.05 5.59
N PHE A 183 17.54 4.22 5.91
CA PHE A 183 18.98 4.42 5.85
C PHE A 183 19.75 3.48 6.79
N ILE A 184 19.26 3.31 8.02
CA ILE A 184 19.89 2.42 8.99
C ILE A 184 19.86 0.97 8.51
N MET A 185 18.71 0.49 8.06
CA MET A 185 18.51 -0.92 7.69
C MET A 185 19.15 -1.30 6.36
N ASP A 186 19.13 -0.40 5.37
CA ASP A 186 19.58 -0.75 4.00
C ASP A 186 21.03 -0.34 3.75
N PHE A 187 21.53 0.71 4.42
CA PHE A 187 22.88 1.22 4.20
C PHE A 187 23.78 1.05 5.43
N LEU A 188 23.38 1.58 6.59
CA LEU A 188 24.26 1.64 7.75
C LEU A 188 24.61 0.26 8.32
N ILE A 189 23.67 -0.69 8.32
CA ILE A 189 23.89 -2.05 8.80
C ILE A 189 24.61 -2.91 7.73
N PRO A 190 24.14 -3.00 6.47
CA PRO A 190 24.73 -3.91 5.48
C PRO A 190 26.12 -3.48 5.01
N ILE A 191 26.39 -2.18 4.84
CA ILE A 191 27.68 -1.71 4.30
C ILE A 191 28.85 -2.10 5.20
N PRO A 192 28.86 -1.81 6.52
CA PRO A 192 29.94 -2.24 7.39
C PRO A 192 30.07 -3.76 7.47
N MET A 193 28.96 -4.51 7.47
CA MET A 193 29.01 -5.98 7.50
C MET A 193 29.63 -6.54 6.22
N PHE A 194 29.29 -5.97 5.07
CA PHE A 194 29.86 -6.36 3.77
C PHE A 194 31.35 -5.98 3.69
N LEU A 195 31.70 -4.74 4.01
CA LEU A 195 33.08 -4.23 3.92
C LEU A 195 34.04 -4.88 4.93
N SER A 196 33.54 -5.30 6.08
CA SER A 196 34.34 -6.04 7.08
C SER A 196 34.40 -7.55 6.82
N HIS A 197 33.72 -8.05 5.77
CA HIS A 197 33.52 -9.47 5.51
C HIS A 197 33.07 -10.22 6.78
N TYR A 198 32.16 -9.62 7.55
CA TYR A 198 31.79 -10.13 8.87
C TYR A 198 31.06 -11.47 8.75
N ILE A 199 31.62 -12.51 9.38
CA ILE A 199 31.01 -13.83 9.48
C ILE A 199 30.27 -13.90 10.82
N PHE A 200 28.95 -14.13 10.76
CA PHE A 200 28.13 -14.18 11.97
C PHE A 200 28.55 -15.36 12.84
N SER A 201 28.76 -15.11 14.14
CA SER A 201 28.88 -16.19 15.10
C SER A 201 27.54 -16.92 15.23
N GLN A 202 27.56 -18.21 15.55
CA GLN A 202 26.34 -19.00 15.73
C GLN A 202 25.39 -18.35 16.75
N GLY A 203 25.91 -17.85 17.87
CA GLY A 203 25.10 -17.19 18.90
C GLY A 203 24.47 -15.88 18.43
N PHE A 204 25.23 -15.05 17.70
CA PHE A 204 24.71 -13.80 17.15
C PHE A 204 23.63 -14.03 16.09
N PHE A 205 23.83 -15.01 15.21
CA PHE A 205 22.83 -15.39 14.20
C PHE A 205 21.53 -15.90 14.84
N VAL A 206 21.63 -16.76 15.86
CA VAL A 206 20.45 -17.26 16.58
C VAL A 206 19.68 -16.11 17.24
N ALA A 207 20.37 -15.19 17.93
CA ALA A 207 19.73 -14.03 18.53
C ALA A 207 19.02 -13.15 17.48
N TRP A 208 19.67 -12.89 16.34
CA TRP A 208 19.10 -12.11 15.24
C TRP A 208 17.82 -12.75 14.68
N VAL A 209 17.84 -14.07 14.46
CA VAL A 209 16.69 -14.83 13.96
C VAL A 209 15.54 -14.81 14.98
N VAL A 210 15.82 -14.99 16.27
CA VAL A 210 14.79 -14.95 17.32
C VAL A 210 14.12 -13.59 17.41
N VAL A 211 14.89 -12.50 17.41
CA VAL A 211 14.35 -11.13 17.40
C VAL A 211 13.49 -10.88 16.16
N SER A 212 13.95 -11.34 14.99
CA SER A 212 13.20 -11.23 13.73
C SER A 212 11.86 -11.96 13.81
N PHE A 213 11.83 -13.18 14.36
CA PHE A 213 10.58 -13.92 14.55
C PHE A 213 9.65 -13.23 15.54
N MET A 214 10.15 -12.77 16.69
CA MET A 214 9.34 -12.02 17.66
C MET A 214 8.70 -10.79 17.03
N TRP A 215 9.46 -10.05 16.24
CA TRP A 215 8.95 -8.89 15.49
C TRP A 215 7.83 -9.30 14.54
N VAL A 216 8.04 -10.33 13.71
CA VAL A 216 7.05 -10.80 12.74
C VAL A 216 5.76 -11.26 13.42
N PHE A 217 5.85 -12.01 14.52
CA PHE A 217 4.67 -12.45 15.27
C PHE A 217 3.94 -11.29 15.94
N ALA A 218 4.66 -10.35 16.54
CA ALA A 218 4.05 -9.15 17.12
C ALA A 218 3.35 -8.32 16.04
N SER A 219 4.00 -8.11 14.90
CA SER A 219 3.42 -7.41 13.76
C SER A 219 2.17 -8.12 13.25
N ALA A 220 2.22 -9.45 13.06
CA ALA A 220 1.08 -10.24 12.61
C ALA A 220 -0.09 -10.20 13.59
N ALA A 221 0.20 -10.23 14.91
CA ALA A 221 -0.82 -10.12 15.94
C ALA A 221 -1.48 -8.73 15.90
N VAL A 222 -0.70 -7.65 15.79
CA VAL A 222 -1.24 -6.30 15.67
C VAL A 222 -2.08 -6.16 14.39
N THR A 223 -1.56 -6.52 13.21
CA THR A 223 -2.29 -6.32 11.95
C THR A 223 -3.51 -7.23 11.78
N THR A 224 -3.56 -8.38 12.47
CA THR A 224 -4.69 -9.32 12.36
C THR A 224 -5.70 -9.12 13.49
N ALA A 225 -5.24 -9.01 14.74
CA ALA A 225 -6.12 -8.97 15.90
C ALA A 225 -6.67 -7.56 16.19
N LEU A 226 -5.92 -6.49 15.88
CA LEU A 226 -6.36 -5.13 16.16
C LEU A 226 -7.56 -4.72 15.29
N PRO A 227 -7.56 -4.91 13.95
CA PRO A 227 -8.74 -4.62 13.14
C PRO A 227 -9.95 -5.48 13.56
N LEU A 228 -9.71 -6.76 13.87
CA LEU A 228 -10.75 -7.67 14.37
C LEU A 228 -11.27 -7.28 15.75
N TRP A 229 -10.49 -6.57 16.57
CA TRP A 229 -10.95 -6.06 17.86
C TRP A 229 -11.80 -4.81 17.66
N GLU A 230 -11.31 -3.86 16.88
CA GLU A 230 -12.01 -2.59 16.61
C GLU A 230 -13.36 -2.84 15.93
N THR A 231 -13.44 -3.79 15.00
CA THR A 231 -14.69 -4.15 14.31
C THR A 231 -15.66 -5.04 15.11
N LYS A 232 -15.36 -5.43 16.35
CA LYS A 232 -16.27 -6.29 17.16
C LYS A 232 -17.64 -5.65 17.39
N GLY A 233 -17.69 -4.32 17.54
CA GLY A 233 -18.94 -3.57 17.68
C GLY A 233 -19.82 -3.72 16.44
N PHE A 234 -19.23 -3.44 15.27
CA PHE A 234 -19.86 -3.59 13.96
C PHE A 234 -20.37 -5.02 13.71
N PHE A 235 -19.53 -6.04 13.92
CA PHE A 235 -19.95 -7.43 13.71
C PHE A 235 -21.08 -7.86 14.64
N ARG A 236 -21.11 -7.34 15.88
CA ARG A 236 -22.18 -7.62 16.84
C ARG A 236 -23.50 -7.00 16.40
N GLU A 237 -23.48 -5.76 15.93
CA GLU A 237 -24.67 -5.07 15.41
C GLU A 237 -25.18 -5.73 14.13
N PHE A 238 -24.28 -6.04 13.19
CA PHE A 238 -24.62 -6.77 11.97
C PHE A 238 -25.25 -8.15 12.25
N LEU A 239 -24.67 -8.93 13.16
CA LEU A 239 -25.24 -10.23 13.57
C LEU A 239 -26.58 -10.09 14.29
N MET A 240 -26.78 -8.99 15.01
CA MET A 240 -28.04 -8.70 15.70
C MET A 240 -29.12 -8.30 14.70
N GLU A 241 -28.82 -7.46 13.71
CA GLU A 241 -29.74 -7.08 12.62
C GLU A 241 -30.11 -8.27 11.75
N VAL A 242 -29.13 -9.05 11.29
CA VAL A 242 -29.38 -10.29 10.54
C VAL A 242 -30.17 -11.28 11.38
N GLY A 243 -29.87 -11.37 12.68
CA GLY A 243 -30.63 -12.19 13.62
C GLY A 243 -32.09 -11.74 13.75
N VAL A 244 -32.35 -10.43 13.81
CA VAL A 244 -33.69 -9.84 13.87
C VAL A 244 -34.44 -10.06 12.56
N ASP A 245 -33.80 -9.89 11.41
CA ASP A 245 -34.39 -10.13 10.08
C ASP A 245 -34.74 -11.62 9.87
N VAL A 246 -33.90 -12.53 10.36
CA VAL A 246 -34.15 -13.97 10.30
C VAL A 246 -35.24 -14.40 11.28
N ARG A 247 -35.37 -13.75 12.45
CA ARG A 247 -36.34 -14.12 13.51
C ARG A 247 -37.66 -13.36 13.44
N GLY A 248 -37.72 -12.28 12.67
CA GLY A 248 -38.87 -11.37 12.54
C GLY A 248 -39.17 -11.09 11.08
N GLY A 249 -39.73 -12.07 10.37
CA GLY A 249 -40.17 -11.91 8.99
C GLY A 249 -41.04 -10.66 8.81
N ARG A 250 -40.68 -9.84 7.81
CA ARG A 250 -41.53 -8.86 7.11
C ARG A 250 -42.75 -8.41 7.93
N LYS A 251 -42.55 -7.45 8.85
CA LYS A 251 -43.69 -6.63 9.27
C LYS A 251 -44.09 -5.79 8.05
N LYS A 252 -45.16 -6.23 7.36
CA LYS A 252 -45.81 -5.55 6.23
C LYS A 252 -45.80 -4.02 6.42
N ARG A 253 -44.95 -3.29 5.68
CA ARG A 253 -45.25 -1.92 5.26
C ARG A 253 -46.02 -2.04 3.95
N GLY A 254 -47.34 -2.11 4.07
CA GLY A 254 -48.25 -2.11 2.94
C GLY A 254 -49.68 -1.81 3.39
N SER A 255 -50.25 -0.78 2.76
CA SER A 255 -51.67 -0.40 2.73
C SER A 255 -52.22 0.45 3.88
N LEU A 256 -52.06 1.78 3.79
CA LEU A 256 -53.07 2.79 3.42
C LEU A 256 -52.68 4.16 3.99
#